data_AF-A0A966Q0T3-F1
#
_entry.id   AF-A0A966Q0T3-F1
#
_cell.length_a   1.000
_cell.length_b   1.000
_cell.length_c   1.000
_cell.angle_alpha   90.00
_cell.angle_beta   90.00
_cell.angle_gamma   90.00
#
_symmetry.space_group_name_H-M   'P 1'
#
loop_
_entity.id
_entity.type
_entity.pdbx_description
1 polymer ?
#
loop_
_entity_poly.entity_id
_entity_poly.type
_entity_poly.pdbx_seq_one_letter_code
_entity_poly.pdbx_strand_id
1 'polypeptide(L)'
;MKEVQHNYNTFDSPNSVERDAEKNAGILLNTYNYEAKYKTFRTGYFQSALGFASHCYDPKTYPTPTSVKSVNSPGMIALYIEEIKYLGDNLSNNKFWDMPALAGAMMALKKYGLKNQKVLDFIKQLDDNVKHTPKDKGWNGPTHILEEWSNYDVFSDHMPSWDKLGKTSNGKPINIGFNGTVSFFLYWLEKYMNDEVGKKHGAGWDSTSAIFFDSSVSLNALFDEDEEIV
;
A
#
# COMPACT_ATOMS: atom_id res chain seq x y z
N MET A 1 35.94 14.64 -2.19
CA MET A 1 34.65 14.07 -2.64
C MET A 1 34.24 12.78 -1.94
N LYS A 2 35.14 11.90 -1.48
CA LYS A 2 34.78 10.67 -0.76
C LYS A 2 34.24 10.87 0.67
N GLU A 3 34.61 11.96 1.35
CA GLU A 3 34.10 12.26 2.71
C GLU A 3 32.63 12.71 2.73
N VAL A 4 32.16 13.44 1.72
CA VAL A 4 30.75 13.85 1.63
C VAL A 4 29.84 12.65 1.41
N GLN A 5 30.31 11.65 0.65
CA GLN A 5 29.59 10.40 0.40
C GLN A 5 29.63 9.46 1.62
N HIS A 6 30.71 9.49 2.40
CA HIS A 6 30.79 8.77 3.68
C HIS A 6 29.86 9.38 4.74
N ASN A 7 29.76 10.71 4.78
CA ASN A 7 28.84 11.44 5.66
C ASN A 7 27.37 11.23 5.27
N TYR A 8 27.05 11.15 3.97
CA TYR A 8 25.68 10.87 3.53
C TYR A 8 25.20 9.47 3.95
N ASN A 9 26.10 8.48 3.91
CA ASN A 9 25.83 7.11 4.37
C ASN A 9 25.79 6.95 5.90
N THR A 10 26.09 8.00 6.67
CA THR A 10 26.02 7.97 8.15
C THR A 10 24.76 8.62 8.72
N PHE A 11 23.95 9.31 7.91
CA PHE A 11 22.69 9.92 8.37
C PHE A 11 21.44 9.03 8.17
N ASP A 12 21.50 8.00 7.32
CA ASP A 12 20.53 6.88 7.27
C ASP A 12 20.93 5.75 8.22
N SER A 13 21.34 6.10 9.45
CA SER A 13 21.56 5.07 10.47
C SER A 13 20.23 4.39 10.81
N PRO A 14 20.18 3.06 11.04
CA PRO A 14 18.99 2.36 11.54
C PRO A 14 18.33 3.06 12.74
N ASN A 15 19.12 3.76 13.56
CA ASN A 15 18.66 4.57 14.68
C ASN A 15 17.73 5.74 14.29
N SER A 16 17.76 6.26 13.05
CA SER A 16 16.86 7.33 12.61
C SER A 16 15.46 6.79 12.27
N VAL A 17 15.42 5.64 11.57
CA VAL A 17 14.19 4.94 11.21
C VAL A 17 13.47 4.40 12.45
N GLU A 18 14.22 3.87 13.42
CA GLU A 18 13.64 3.44 14.71
C GLU A 18 13.07 4.61 15.52
N ARG A 19 13.79 5.75 15.59
CA ARG A 19 13.28 6.96 16.27
C ARG A 19 12.02 7.52 15.62
N ASP A 20 11.90 7.47 14.30
CA ASP A 20 10.72 7.99 13.62
C ASP A 20 9.52 7.03 13.72
N ALA A 21 9.75 5.72 13.77
CA ALA A 21 8.72 4.74 14.10
C ALA A 21 8.20 4.91 15.54
N GLU A 22 9.10 5.14 16.51
CA GLU A 22 8.73 5.48 17.89
C GLU A 22 7.92 6.78 17.98
N LYS A 23 8.28 7.80 17.20
CA LYS A 23 7.49 9.05 17.12
C LYS A 23 6.09 8.81 16.59
N ASN A 24 5.93 8.03 15.52
CA ASN A 24 4.61 7.72 14.97
C ASN A 24 3.74 6.96 15.99
N ALA A 25 4.32 5.98 16.70
CA ALA A 25 3.64 5.29 17.80
C ALA A 25 3.26 6.27 18.93
N GLY A 26 4.15 7.21 19.26
CA GLY A 26 3.89 8.27 20.23
C GLY A 26 2.78 9.23 19.80
N ILE A 27 2.68 9.57 18.51
CA ILE A 27 1.59 10.40 17.98
C ILE A 27 0.25 9.66 18.09
N LEU A 28 0.19 8.39 17.66
CA LEU A 28 -1.01 7.57 17.76
C LEU A 28 -1.51 7.46 19.21
N LEU A 29 -0.59 7.19 20.14
CA LEU A 29 -0.93 7.04 21.55
C LEU A 29 -1.32 8.39 22.19
N ASN A 30 -0.48 9.41 22.08
CA ASN A 30 -0.67 10.65 22.84
C ASN A 30 -1.69 11.61 22.23
N THR A 31 -1.84 11.61 20.90
CA THR A 31 -2.76 12.54 20.20
C THR A 31 -4.11 11.91 19.95
N TYR A 32 -4.13 10.62 19.57
CA TYR A 32 -5.34 9.93 19.14
C TYR A 32 -5.83 8.88 20.14
N ASN A 33 -5.16 8.76 21.29
CA ASN A 33 -5.46 7.76 22.33
C ASN A 33 -5.57 6.34 21.76
N TYR A 34 -4.70 6.02 20.79
CA TYR A 34 -4.71 4.75 20.10
C TYR A 34 -3.38 4.02 20.27
N GLU A 35 -3.42 2.88 20.93
CA GLU A 35 -2.29 1.96 21.00
C GLU A 35 -2.41 0.92 19.89
N ALA A 36 -1.59 1.06 18.85
CA ALA A 36 -1.55 0.08 17.77
C ALA A 36 -1.12 -1.30 18.33
N LYS A 37 -2.03 -2.28 18.21
CA LYS A 37 -1.79 -3.69 18.58
C LYS A 37 -0.91 -4.41 17.58
N TYR A 38 -1.03 -4.02 16.31
CA TYR A 38 -0.35 -4.66 15.21
C TYR A 38 1.09 -4.14 15.05
N LYS A 39 2.08 -5.05 15.09
CA LYS A 39 3.51 -4.72 15.23
C LYS A 39 4.04 -3.89 14.06
N THR A 40 3.49 -4.07 12.86
CA THR A 40 3.96 -3.35 11.67
C THR A 40 3.72 -1.84 11.74
N PHE A 41 2.77 -1.36 12.55
CA PHE A 41 2.60 0.08 12.80
C PHE A 41 3.72 0.72 13.62
N ARG A 42 4.61 -0.11 14.20
CA ARG A 42 5.77 0.31 14.98
C ARG A 42 7.08 0.15 14.18
N THR A 43 7.01 -0.01 12.85
CA THR A 43 8.19 -0.17 11.99
C THR A 43 8.27 0.95 10.94
N GLY A 44 9.46 1.13 10.36
CA GLY A 44 9.67 2.07 9.25
C GLY A 44 8.83 1.75 8.00
N TYR A 45 8.30 0.53 7.87
CA TYR A 45 7.38 0.17 6.79
C TYR A 45 6.07 0.94 6.87
N PHE A 46 5.53 1.13 8.08
CA PHE A 46 4.32 1.92 8.23
C PHE A 46 4.53 3.37 7.81
N GLN A 47 5.67 3.97 8.16
CA GLN A 47 6.00 5.34 7.80
C GLN A 47 6.03 5.54 6.28
N SER A 48 6.75 4.68 5.57
CA SER A 48 6.84 4.76 4.10
C SER A 48 5.49 4.49 3.42
N ALA A 49 4.72 3.52 3.93
CA ALA A 49 3.37 3.25 3.44
C ALA A 49 2.44 4.47 3.62
N LEU A 50 2.50 5.09 4.79
CA LEU A 50 1.72 6.29 5.12
C LEU A 50 2.13 7.49 4.25
N GLY A 51 3.44 7.66 4.02
CA GLY A 51 3.98 8.69 3.15
C GLY A 51 3.48 8.56 1.71
N PHE A 52 3.49 7.34 1.17
CA PHE A 52 2.97 7.10 -0.17
C PHE A 52 1.46 7.33 -0.25
N ALA A 53 0.68 6.74 0.65
CA ALA A 53 -0.77 6.91 0.65
C ALA A 53 -1.15 8.40 0.74
N SER A 54 -0.47 9.16 1.61
CA SER A 54 -0.68 10.60 1.77
C SER A 54 -0.29 11.39 0.52
N HIS A 55 0.82 11.05 -0.13
CA HIS A 55 1.20 11.64 -1.42
C HIS A 55 0.15 11.37 -2.51
N CYS A 56 -0.37 10.16 -2.55
CA CYS A 56 -1.41 9.79 -3.51
C CYS A 56 -2.74 10.50 -3.25
N TYR A 57 -3.09 10.74 -1.98
CA TYR A 57 -4.34 11.40 -1.63
C TYR A 57 -4.28 12.93 -1.81
N ASP A 58 -3.20 13.57 -1.35
CA ASP A 58 -3.00 15.01 -1.47
C ASP A 58 -1.56 15.31 -1.90
N PRO A 59 -1.26 15.22 -3.22
CA PRO A 59 0.07 15.48 -3.73
C PRO A 59 0.48 16.96 -3.62
N LYS A 60 -0.47 17.88 -3.40
CA LYS A 60 -0.15 19.31 -3.20
C LYS A 60 0.46 19.54 -1.82
N THR A 61 -0.14 18.93 -0.79
CA THR A 61 0.33 19.03 0.60
C THR A 61 1.52 18.09 0.85
N TYR A 62 1.51 16.90 0.24
CA TYR A 62 2.54 15.88 0.40
C TYR A 62 3.21 15.58 -0.94
N PRO A 63 4.08 16.45 -1.47
CA PRO A 63 4.59 16.35 -2.85
C PRO A 63 5.64 15.25 -3.06
N THR A 64 6.11 14.60 -2.00
CA THR A 64 7.16 13.59 -2.10
C THR A 64 6.73 12.31 -1.39
N PRO A 65 6.66 11.16 -2.10
CA PRO A 65 6.23 9.90 -1.49
C PRO A 65 7.29 9.30 -0.54
N THR A 66 8.55 9.74 -0.66
CA THR A 66 9.73 9.10 -0.04
C THR A 66 10.29 9.81 1.19
N SER A 67 9.91 11.09 1.39
CA SER A 67 10.47 11.96 2.43
C SER A 67 9.42 12.20 3.50
N VAL A 68 9.09 11.16 4.27
CA VAL A 68 8.34 11.34 5.51
C VAL A 68 9.30 11.89 6.55
N LYS A 69 9.65 13.18 6.43
CA LYS A 69 10.26 13.88 7.54
C LYS A 69 9.27 13.82 8.69
N SER A 70 9.73 13.44 9.89
CA SER A 70 8.89 13.33 11.09
C SER A 70 7.98 14.54 11.37
N VAL A 71 8.30 15.72 10.81
CA VAL A 71 7.49 16.94 10.87
C VAL A 71 6.12 16.81 10.19
N ASN A 72 5.99 15.98 9.16
CA ASN A 72 4.73 15.79 8.42
C ASN A 72 3.90 14.62 8.98
N SER A 73 4.50 13.76 9.81
CA SER A 73 3.83 12.58 10.37
C SER A 73 2.50 12.89 11.06
N PRO A 74 2.36 13.96 11.89
CA PRO A 74 1.07 14.25 12.53
C PRO A 74 -0.07 14.49 11.53
N GLY A 75 0.21 15.23 10.46
CA GLY A 75 -0.79 15.53 9.41
C GLY A 75 -1.15 14.30 8.58
N MET A 76 -0.15 13.48 8.23
CA MET A 76 -0.38 12.22 7.52
C MET A 76 -1.16 11.22 8.37
N ILE A 77 -0.83 11.09 9.67
CA ILE A 77 -1.59 10.25 10.61
C ILE A 77 -3.00 10.78 10.77
N ALA A 78 -3.19 12.10 10.92
CA ALA A 78 -4.52 12.71 10.99
C ALA A 78 -5.37 12.34 9.77
N LEU A 79 -4.76 12.39 8.58
CA LEU A 79 -5.40 12.07 7.33
C LEU A 79 -5.94 10.64 7.30
N TYR A 80 -5.24 9.68 7.90
CA TYR A 80 -5.57 8.25 7.83
C TYR A 80 -5.97 7.62 9.17
N ILE A 81 -6.30 8.41 10.20
CA ILE A 81 -6.39 7.88 11.57
C ILE A 81 -7.42 6.76 11.73
N GLU A 82 -8.58 6.89 11.08
CA GLU A 82 -9.65 5.88 11.19
C GLU A 82 -9.27 4.60 10.43
N GLU A 83 -8.59 4.71 9.29
CA GLU A 83 -8.04 3.57 8.56
C GLU A 83 -6.92 2.88 9.34
N ILE A 84 -6.04 3.64 9.99
CA ILE A 84 -4.96 3.13 10.85
C ILE A 84 -5.53 2.36 12.04
N LYS A 85 -6.56 2.91 12.70
CA LYS A 85 -7.25 2.23 13.80
C LYS A 85 -7.87 0.92 13.33
N TYR A 86 -8.63 0.96 12.25
CA TYR A 86 -9.26 -0.22 11.70
C TYR A 86 -8.24 -1.32 11.38
N LEU A 87 -7.19 -0.98 10.63
CA LEU A 87 -6.16 -1.96 10.25
C LEU A 87 -5.42 -2.48 11.50
N GLY A 88 -5.03 -1.61 12.43
CA GLY A 88 -4.30 -2.07 13.61
C GLY A 88 -5.13 -2.89 14.61
N ASP A 89 -6.47 -2.78 14.58
CA ASP A 89 -7.37 -3.58 15.40
C ASP A 89 -7.83 -4.90 14.73
N ASN A 90 -7.87 -4.95 13.39
CA ASN A 90 -8.46 -6.07 12.66
C ASN A 90 -7.45 -6.96 11.93
N LEU A 91 -6.21 -6.50 11.73
CA LEU A 91 -5.16 -7.32 11.13
C LEU A 91 -4.49 -8.22 12.17
N SER A 92 -4.28 -9.47 11.79
CA SER A 92 -3.70 -10.49 12.67
C SER A 92 -2.47 -11.18 12.07
N ASN A 93 -2.29 -11.14 10.75
CA ASN A 93 -1.26 -11.89 10.05
C ASN A 93 -0.06 -11.02 9.62
N ASN A 94 0.96 -10.96 10.48
CA ASN A 94 2.19 -10.19 10.27
C ASN A 94 3.00 -10.54 8.99
N LYS A 95 2.71 -11.65 8.29
CA LYS A 95 3.52 -12.08 7.14
C LYS A 95 3.12 -11.43 5.82
N PHE A 96 1.86 -11.02 5.67
CA PHE A 96 1.34 -10.51 4.40
C PHE A 96 1.42 -8.98 4.32
N TRP A 97 1.23 -8.29 5.45
CA TRP A 97 1.09 -6.83 5.47
C TRP A 97 2.44 -6.11 5.46
N ASP A 98 3.09 -6.14 4.31
CA ASP A 98 4.26 -5.34 4.00
C ASP A 98 3.89 -3.88 3.66
N MET A 99 4.90 -3.08 3.31
CA MET A 99 4.76 -1.66 3.05
C MET A 99 3.78 -1.35 1.89
N PRO A 100 3.85 -2.03 0.72
CA PRO A 100 2.85 -1.87 -0.34
C PRO A 100 1.43 -2.29 0.06
N ALA A 101 1.29 -3.42 0.76
CA ALA A 101 -0.01 -3.91 1.21
C ALA A 101 -0.70 -2.93 2.16
N LEU A 102 0.06 -2.36 3.10
CA LEU A 102 -0.45 -1.35 4.03
C LEU A 102 -0.85 -0.06 3.32
N ALA A 103 -0.05 0.42 2.37
CA ALA A 103 -0.39 1.61 1.59
C ALA A 103 -1.67 1.40 0.78
N GLY A 104 -1.76 0.27 0.07
CA GLY A 104 -2.94 -0.10 -0.70
C GLY A 104 -4.19 -0.22 0.18
N ALA A 105 -4.08 -0.85 1.36
CA ALA A 105 -5.21 -0.98 2.28
C ALA A 105 -5.66 0.35 2.88
N MET A 106 -4.74 1.24 3.24
CA MET A 106 -5.09 2.60 3.71
C MET A 106 -5.83 3.38 2.61
N MET A 107 -5.31 3.35 1.37
CA MET A 107 -5.96 4.00 0.23
C MET A 107 -7.34 3.39 -0.08
N ALA A 108 -7.46 2.07 -0.01
CA ALA A 108 -8.70 1.34 -0.22
C ALA A 108 -9.79 1.74 0.78
N LEU A 109 -9.47 1.73 2.07
CA LEU A 109 -10.40 2.09 3.13
C LEU A 109 -10.77 3.57 3.06
N LYS A 110 -9.83 4.44 2.67
CA LYS A 110 -10.10 5.86 2.44
C LYS A 110 -11.07 6.09 1.29
N LYS A 111 -10.91 5.35 0.17
CA LYS A 111 -11.79 5.44 -1.01
C LYS A 111 -13.18 4.86 -0.75
N TYR A 112 -13.26 3.60 -0.32
CA TYR A 112 -14.52 2.86 -0.25
C TYR A 112 -15.24 2.98 1.10
N GLY A 113 -14.55 3.49 2.12
CA GLY A 113 -15.08 3.71 3.46
C GLY A 113 -15.02 2.47 4.37
N LEU A 114 -14.96 2.74 5.67
CA LEU A 114 -14.83 1.74 6.74
C LEU A 114 -16.12 0.94 7.04
N LYS A 115 -17.21 1.23 6.33
CA LYS A 115 -18.51 0.54 6.46
C LYS A 115 -18.85 -0.31 5.25
N ASN A 116 -18.04 -0.25 4.19
CA ASN A 116 -18.30 -0.99 2.97
C ASN A 116 -17.83 -2.45 3.15
N GLN A 117 -18.77 -3.35 3.42
CA GLN A 117 -18.46 -4.74 3.75
C GLN A 117 -17.59 -5.43 2.68
N LYS A 118 -17.70 -5.04 1.41
CA LYS A 118 -16.95 -5.65 0.32
C LYS A 118 -15.45 -5.37 0.42
N VAL A 119 -15.03 -4.13 0.71
CA VAL A 119 -13.59 -3.83 0.93
C VAL A 119 -13.09 -4.46 2.23
N LEU A 120 -13.94 -4.54 3.27
CA LEU A 120 -13.57 -5.20 4.53
C LEU A 120 -13.36 -6.70 4.32
N ASP A 121 -14.23 -7.36 3.57
CA ASP A 121 -14.13 -8.78 3.21
C ASP A 121 -12.90 -9.06 2.35
N PHE A 122 -12.54 -8.14 1.44
CA PHE A 122 -11.32 -8.22 0.65
C PHE A 122 -10.07 -8.21 1.55
N ILE A 123 -9.99 -7.23 2.46
CA ILE A 123 -8.88 -7.10 3.42
C ILE A 123 -8.82 -8.32 4.34
N LYS A 124 -9.97 -8.82 4.80
CA LYS A 124 -10.04 -10.00 5.67
C LYS A 124 -9.57 -11.26 4.96
N GLN A 125 -9.96 -11.47 3.70
CA GLN A 125 -9.49 -12.62 2.91
C GLN A 125 -7.97 -12.59 2.72
N LEU A 126 -7.38 -11.41 2.55
CA LEU A 126 -5.93 -11.26 2.49
C LEU A 126 -5.27 -11.59 3.83
N ASP A 127 -5.79 -11.06 4.95
CA ASP A 127 -5.26 -11.33 6.30
C ASP A 127 -5.32 -12.83 6.64
N ASP A 128 -6.46 -13.47 6.35
CA ASP A 128 -6.69 -14.90 6.58
C ASP A 128 -5.99 -15.81 5.57
N ASN A 129 -5.34 -15.24 4.54
CA ASN A 129 -4.72 -15.97 3.45
C ASN A 129 -5.71 -16.94 2.76
N VAL A 130 -6.96 -16.49 2.59
CA VAL A 130 -8.04 -17.27 1.97
C VAL A 130 -7.88 -17.20 0.45
N LYS A 131 -7.49 -18.33 -0.13
CA LYS A 131 -7.39 -18.51 -1.58
C LYS A 131 -8.61 -19.27 -2.09
N HIS A 132 -9.26 -18.73 -3.12
CA HIS A 132 -10.32 -19.44 -3.81
C HIS A 132 -9.73 -20.45 -4.81
N THR A 133 -10.05 -21.72 -4.64
CA THR A 133 -9.78 -22.73 -5.68
C THR A 133 -10.78 -22.54 -6.82
N PRO A 134 -10.33 -22.25 -8.06
CA PRO A 134 -11.25 -22.01 -9.15
C PRO A 134 -11.94 -23.33 -9.50
N LYS A 135 -13.25 -23.40 -9.27
CA LYS A 135 -14.05 -24.51 -9.79
C LYS A 135 -14.59 -24.28 -11.20
N ASP A 136 -14.42 -23.07 -11.78
CA ASP A 136 -14.68 -22.70 -13.20
C ASP A 136 -14.77 -21.17 -13.40
N LYS A 137 -14.88 -20.40 -12.31
CA LYS A 137 -15.13 -18.94 -12.31
C LYS A 137 -13.88 -18.04 -12.28
N GLY A 138 -12.67 -18.59 -12.46
CA GLY A 138 -11.43 -17.81 -12.31
C GLY A 138 -11.10 -17.47 -10.85
N TRP A 139 -10.08 -16.64 -10.66
CA TRP A 139 -9.59 -16.18 -9.36
C TRP A 139 -10.10 -14.77 -9.06
N ASN A 140 -10.51 -14.56 -7.81
CA ASN A 140 -10.86 -13.24 -7.31
C ASN A 140 -9.60 -12.42 -6.98
N GLY A 141 -9.78 -11.12 -6.73
CA GLY A 141 -8.67 -10.21 -6.41
C GLY A 141 -7.76 -10.71 -5.28
N PRO A 142 -8.28 -11.11 -4.10
CA PRO A 142 -7.46 -11.64 -3.02
C PRO A 142 -6.61 -12.84 -3.43
N THR A 143 -7.19 -13.79 -4.18
CA THR A 143 -6.47 -14.97 -4.66
C THR A 143 -5.32 -14.59 -5.58
N HIS A 144 -5.52 -13.64 -6.50
CA HIS A 144 -4.44 -13.16 -7.38
C HIS A 144 -3.29 -12.53 -6.58
N ILE A 145 -3.61 -11.68 -5.61
CA ILE A 145 -2.58 -11.02 -4.80
C ILE A 145 -1.81 -12.05 -3.98
N LEU A 146 -2.52 -12.95 -3.27
CA LEU A 146 -1.89 -13.97 -2.45
C LEU A 146 -1.03 -14.93 -3.27
N GLU A 147 -1.47 -15.31 -4.47
CA GLU A 147 -0.71 -16.19 -5.36
C GLU A 147 0.51 -15.49 -5.95
N GLU A 148 0.39 -14.25 -6.42
CA GLU A 148 1.51 -13.53 -7.04
C GLU A 148 2.57 -13.11 -6.00
N TRP A 149 2.17 -12.83 -4.76
CA TRP A 149 3.10 -12.57 -3.66
C TRP A 149 3.67 -13.85 -3.04
N SER A 150 3.00 -15.00 -3.18
CA SER A 150 3.55 -16.31 -2.77
C SER A 150 4.51 -16.91 -3.80
N ASN A 151 4.34 -16.60 -5.09
CA ASN A 151 5.20 -17.11 -6.17
C ASN A 151 6.38 -16.14 -6.40
N TYR A 152 7.42 -16.40 -5.60
CA TYR A 152 8.67 -15.67 -5.35
C TYR A 152 9.57 -15.24 -6.54
N ASP A 153 9.07 -14.97 -7.75
CA ASP A 153 9.93 -14.52 -8.88
C ASP A 153 9.75 -13.06 -9.29
N VAL A 154 8.55 -12.48 -9.15
CA VAL A 154 8.26 -11.12 -9.65
C VAL A 154 8.38 -10.05 -8.56
N PHE A 155 7.94 -10.35 -7.34
CA PHE A 155 7.93 -9.43 -6.20
C PHE A 155 8.97 -9.78 -5.11
N SER A 156 9.97 -10.60 -5.46
CA SER A 156 10.92 -11.22 -4.53
C SER A 156 11.82 -10.28 -3.75
N ASP A 157 12.07 -9.08 -4.29
CA ASP A 157 12.69 -8.01 -3.52
C ASP A 157 11.60 -7.08 -2.99
N HIS A 158 11.17 -7.30 -1.75
CA HIS A 158 10.43 -6.32 -0.95
C HIS A 158 11.28 -5.08 -0.60
N MET A 159 12.36 -4.82 -1.34
CA MET A 159 13.18 -3.64 -1.18
C MET A 159 12.38 -2.40 -1.64
N PRO A 160 12.55 -1.26 -0.97
CA PRO A 160 11.86 0.02 -1.24
C PRO A 160 12.36 0.70 -2.53
N SER A 161 12.74 -0.07 -3.54
CA SER A 161 13.08 0.45 -4.85
C SER A 161 11.78 0.94 -5.49
N TRP A 162 11.53 2.24 -5.40
CA TRP A 162 10.36 2.93 -5.93
C TRP A 162 10.06 2.56 -7.39
N ASP A 163 11.11 2.51 -8.20
CA ASP A 163 11.06 2.16 -9.62
C ASP A 163 11.98 0.97 -9.89
N LYS A 164 11.56 -0.22 -9.45
CA LYS A 164 12.21 -1.47 -9.85
C LYS A 164 11.56 -1.98 -11.12
N LEU A 165 12.35 -2.23 -12.17
CA LEU A 165 11.86 -2.93 -13.36
C LEU A 165 12.05 -4.44 -13.19
N GLY A 166 10.94 -5.16 -13.30
CA GLY A 166 10.85 -6.61 -13.34
C GLY A 166 10.46 -7.08 -14.73
N LYS A 167 10.27 -8.39 -14.86
CA LYS A 167 9.70 -9.00 -16.06
C LYS A 167 8.54 -9.91 -15.67
N THR A 168 7.47 -9.87 -16.44
CA THR A 168 6.39 -10.85 -16.37
C THR A 168 6.89 -12.24 -16.81
N SER A 169 6.06 -13.27 -16.58
CA SER A 169 6.30 -14.64 -17.09
C SER A 169 6.43 -14.73 -18.61
N ASN A 170 5.93 -13.74 -19.37
CA ASN A 170 6.09 -13.64 -20.82
C ASN A 170 7.21 -12.67 -21.26
N GLY A 171 8.05 -12.19 -20.33
CA GLY A 171 9.26 -11.42 -20.60
C GLY A 171 9.06 -9.91 -20.81
N LYS A 172 7.85 -9.37 -20.63
CA LYS A 172 7.58 -7.93 -20.75
C LYS A 172 8.09 -7.17 -19.52
N PRO A 173 8.69 -5.98 -19.69
CA PRO A 173 9.11 -5.15 -18.56
C PRO A 173 7.88 -4.64 -17.80
N ILE A 174 7.94 -4.71 -16.48
CA ILE A 174 6.91 -4.19 -15.57
C ILE A 174 7.55 -3.44 -14.41
N ASN A 175 6.92 -2.38 -13.93
CA ASN A 175 7.33 -1.78 -12.66
C ASN A 175 6.90 -2.74 -11.53
N ILE A 176 7.86 -3.36 -10.87
CA ILE A 176 7.71 -4.20 -9.66
C ILE A 176 8.23 -3.46 -8.42
N GLY A 177 8.51 -2.17 -8.56
CA GLY A 177 8.84 -1.30 -7.44
C GLY A 177 7.63 -1.05 -6.56
N PHE A 178 7.81 -0.14 -5.60
CA PHE A 178 6.76 0.19 -4.64
C PHE A 178 5.45 0.60 -5.33
N ASN A 179 5.52 1.54 -6.28
CA ASN A 179 4.36 2.04 -7.00
C ASN A 179 3.66 0.93 -7.78
N GLY A 180 4.42 0.11 -8.50
CA GLY A 180 3.87 -1.00 -9.27
C GLY A 180 3.18 -2.05 -8.40
N THR A 181 3.72 -2.31 -7.21
CA THR A 181 3.14 -3.26 -6.25
C THR A 181 1.85 -2.72 -5.63
N VAL A 182 1.81 -1.43 -5.28
CA VAL A 182 0.57 -0.79 -4.81
C VAL A 182 -0.47 -0.71 -5.93
N SER A 183 -0.09 -0.37 -7.16
CA SER A 183 -1.00 -0.39 -8.32
C SER A 183 -1.59 -1.77 -8.55
N PHE A 184 -0.77 -2.82 -8.44
CA PHE A 184 -1.24 -4.21 -8.59
C PHE A 184 -2.28 -4.56 -7.53
N PHE A 185 -2.02 -4.19 -6.28
CA PHE A 185 -2.98 -4.34 -5.18
C PHE A 185 -4.30 -3.62 -5.48
N LEU A 186 -4.23 -2.33 -5.87
CA LEU A 186 -5.41 -1.51 -6.13
C LEU A 186 -6.21 -1.97 -7.35
N TYR A 187 -5.53 -2.46 -8.40
CA TYR A 187 -6.16 -3.03 -9.58
C TYR A 187 -7.03 -4.25 -9.21
N TRP A 188 -6.48 -5.20 -8.45
CA TRP A 188 -7.22 -6.39 -8.06
C TRP A 188 -8.29 -6.12 -7.02
N LEU A 189 -8.09 -5.10 -6.18
CA LEU A 189 -9.15 -4.56 -5.34
C LEU A 189 -10.29 -4.01 -6.19
N GLU A 190 -10.04 -3.14 -7.16
CA GLU A 190 -11.07 -2.56 -8.02
C GLU A 190 -11.85 -3.64 -8.77
N LYS A 191 -11.14 -4.63 -9.35
CA LYS A 191 -11.78 -5.80 -9.96
C LYS A 191 -12.67 -6.54 -8.97
N TYR A 192 -12.19 -6.77 -7.74
CA TYR A 192 -12.99 -7.39 -6.70
C TYR A 192 -14.23 -6.55 -6.36
N MET A 193 -14.08 -5.23 -6.22
CA MET A 193 -15.19 -4.31 -5.95
C MET A 193 -16.24 -4.32 -7.07
N ASN A 194 -15.86 -4.63 -8.30
CA ASN A 194 -16.74 -4.75 -9.47
C ASN A 194 -17.21 -6.20 -9.78
N ASP A 195 -16.99 -7.15 -8.87
CA ASP A 195 -17.32 -8.59 -9.07
C ASP A 195 -16.62 -9.23 -10.29
N GLU A 196 -15.49 -8.66 -10.70
CA GLU A 196 -14.67 -9.16 -11.79
C GLU A 196 -13.63 -10.17 -11.31
N VAL A 197 -13.34 -11.15 -12.18
CA VAL A 197 -12.46 -12.29 -11.91
C VAL A 197 -11.42 -12.45 -13.02
N GLY A 198 -10.21 -12.83 -12.65
CA GLY A 198 -9.11 -13.08 -13.60
C GLY A 198 -8.86 -14.56 -13.80
N LYS A 199 -8.52 -14.98 -15.03
CA LYS A 199 -8.33 -16.41 -15.36
C LYS A 199 -6.88 -16.91 -15.32
N LYS A 200 -5.88 -16.03 -15.27
CA LYS A 200 -4.45 -16.41 -15.33
C LYS A 200 -3.57 -15.45 -14.51
N HIS A 201 -2.47 -15.98 -13.96
CA HIS A 201 -1.35 -15.21 -13.44
C HIS A 201 -0.80 -14.23 -14.49
N GLY A 202 -0.36 -13.05 -14.06
CA GLY A 202 0.30 -12.07 -14.92
C GLY A 202 -0.51 -11.49 -16.09
N ALA A 203 -1.81 -11.76 -16.21
CA ALA A 203 -2.58 -11.37 -17.39
C ALA A 203 -3.23 -9.98 -17.24
N GLY A 204 -2.66 -8.96 -17.90
CA GLY A 204 -3.33 -7.68 -18.20
C GLY A 204 -3.27 -6.61 -17.11
N TRP A 205 -2.74 -6.95 -15.93
CA TRP A 205 -2.47 -5.95 -14.89
C TRP A 205 -1.26 -5.08 -15.25
N ASP A 206 -0.30 -5.63 -16.00
CA ASP A 206 0.98 -5.02 -16.39
C ASP A 206 0.82 -3.74 -17.22
N SER A 207 -0.15 -3.71 -18.13
CA SER A 207 -0.48 -2.52 -18.93
C SER A 207 -1.41 -1.53 -18.22
N THR A 208 -2.14 -1.99 -17.20
CA THR A 208 -3.21 -1.22 -16.54
C THR A 208 -2.73 -0.58 -15.24
N SER A 209 -1.80 -1.22 -14.53
CA SER A 209 -1.20 -0.73 -13.29
C SER A 209 -0.32 0.50 -13.48
N ALA A 210 0.30 0.63 -14.65
CA ALA A 210 1.02 1.84 -15.04
C ALA A 210 0.09 3.07 -15.00
N ILE A 211 -1.16 2.91 -15.46
CA ILE A 211 -2.15 4.00 -15.59
C ILE A 211 -2.62 4.53 -14.21
N PHE A 212 -2.59 3.72 -13.15
CA PHE A 212 -3.03 4.14 -11.81
C PHE A 212 -2.25 5.35 -11.27
N PHE A 213 -1.00 5.53 -11.70
CA PHE A 213 -0.15 6.63 -11.25
C PHE A 213 0.54 7.40 -12.40
N ASP A 214 0.35 7.01 -13.67
CA ASP A 214 0.94 7.73 -14.80
C ASP A 214 0.23 9.07 -15.06
N SER A 215 1.05 10.08 -15.29
CA SER A 215 0.72 11.50 -15.24
C SER A 215 -0.33 11.95 -16.28
N SER A 216 -1.59 12.08 -15.88
CA SER A 216 -2.65 12.96 -16.44
C SER A 216 -4.06 12.54 -16.02
N VAL A 217 -4.22 11.31 -15.52
CA VAL A 217 -5.43 10.91 -14.80
C VAL A 217 -5.20 11.27 -13.34
N SER A 218 -5.76 12.42 -12.94
CA SER A 218 -5.68 12.87 -11.56
C SER A 218 -6.07 11.73 -10.62
N LEU A 219 -5.30 11.50 -9.55
CA LEU A 219 -5.69 10.66 -8.41
C LEU A 219 -7.00 11.13 -7.77
N ASN A 220 -7.45 12.35 -8.11
CA ASN A 220 -8.83 12.75 -7.93
C ASN A 220 -9.81 11.74 -8.53
N ALA A 221 -9.60 11.12 -9.68
CA ALA A 221 -10.49 10.06 -10.18
C ALA A 221 -10.54 8.80 -9.28
N LEU A 222 -9.59 8.62 -8.36
CA LEU A 222 -9.63 7.59 -7.32
C LEU A 222 -10.40 8.04 -6.06
N PHE A 223 -10.62 9.34 -5.84
CA PHE A 223 -11.25 9.91 -4.64
C PHE A 223 -12.46 10.84 -4.93
N ASP A 224 -12.73 11.15 -6.20
CA ASP A 224 -13.81 11.96 -6.74
C ASP A 224 -14.73 11.01 -7.52
N GLU A 225 -15.65 10.38 -6.81
CA GLU A 225 -16.99 10.13 -7.34
C GLU A 225 -17.96 10.42 -6.19
N ASP A 226 -18.44 11.66 -6.12
CA ASP A 226 -19.83 12.05 -5.74
C ASP A 226 -19.98 13.59 -5.69
N GLU A 227 -19.86 14.25 -6.85
CA GLU A 227 -20.72 15.38 -7.22
C GLU A 227 -21.22 14.98 -8.64
N GLU A 228 -22.44 14.54 -8.90
CA GLU A 228 -23.75 15.15 -8.65
C GLU A 228 -24.85 14.06 -8.63
N ILE A 229 -25.88 14.14 -7.77
CA ILE A 229 -27.31 14.16 -8.18
C ILE A 229 -28.14 14.87 -7.09
N VAL A 230 -28.47 16.15 -7.29
CA VAL A 230 -29.81 16.73 -7.01
C VAL A 230 -30.21 17.60 -8.19
#